data_AF-A0A0E2BD95-F1
#
_entry.id   AF-A0A0E2BD95-F1
#
_cell.length_a   1.000
_cell.length_b   1.000
_cell.length_c   1.000
_cell.angle_alpha   90.00
_cell.angle_beta   90.00
_cell.angle_gamma   90.00
#
_symmetry.space_group_name_H-M   'P 1'
#
loop_
_entity.id
_entity.type
_entity.pdbx_description
1 polymer ?
#
loop_
_entity_poly.entity_id
_entity_poly.type
_entity_poly.pdbx_seq_one_letter_code
_entity_poly.pdbx_strand_id
1 'polypeptide(L)' 'MSTAERISFLRRKILFAKLYNKDGSKRSNFEIIQLLLTRCAIQDTFIQDRKLEGEFSEWSNEKLIEVKRINEI' A
#
# COMPACT_ATOMS: atom_id res chain seq x y z
N MET A 1 13.91 24.05 -4.10
CA MET A 1 13.06 22.98 -3.55
C MET A 1 13.96 21.87 -3.03
N SER A 2 13.96 21.64 -1.71
CA SER A 2 14.80 20.64 -1.05
C SER A 2 14.30 19.21 -1.32
N THR A 3 15.14 18.21 -1.06
CA THR A 3 14.76 16.79 -1.15
C THR A 3 13.56 16.46 -0.25
N ALA A 4 13.52 17.02 0.96
CA ALA A 4 12.41 16.82 1.90
C ALA A 4 11.09 17.40 1.36
N GLU A 5 11.13 18.58 0.75
CA GLU A 5 9.95 19.20 0.10
C GLU A 5 9.46 18.35 -1.07
N ARG A 6 10.38 17.78 -1.87
CA ARG A 6 10.04 16.90 -3.00
C ARG A 6 9.36 15.63 -2.52
N ILE A 7 9.87 15.01 -1.46
CA ILE A 7 9.27 13.83 -0.84
C ILE A 7 7.87 14.16 -0.28
N SER A 8 7.74 15.27 0.45
CA SER A 8 6.46 15.70 1.02
C SER A 8 5.40 15.95 -0.07
N PHE A 9 5.79 16.64 -1.14
CA PHE A 9 4.92 16.90 -2.29
C PHE A 9 4.46 15.63 -3.00
N LEU A 10 5.38 14.68 -3.22
CA LEU A 10 5.05 13.38 -3.80
C LEU A 10 4.09 12.57 -2.93
N ARG A 11 4.33 12.52 -1.61
CA ARG A 11 3.43 11.87 -0.65
C ARG A 11 2.02 12.45 -0.72
N ARG A 12 1.90 13.79 -0.81
CA ARG A 12 0.61 14.49 -0.96
C ARG A 12 -0.08 14.15 -2.27
N LYS A 13 0.66 14.08 -3.39
CA LYS A 13 0.10 13.65 -4.69
C LYS A 13 -0.42 12.22 -4.66
N ILE A 14 0.33 11.30 -4.05
CA ILE A 14 -0.07 9.91 -3.89
C ILE A 14 -1.35 9.81 -3.04
N LEU A 15 -1.44 10.60 -1.97
CA LEU A 15 -2.64 10.66 -1.14
C LEU A 15 -3.86 11.13 -1.94
N PHE A 16 -3.73 12.22 -2.71
CA PHE A 16 -4.81 12.70 -3.55
C PHE A 16 -5.22 11.69 -4.61
N ALA A 17 -4.26 11.03 -5.27
CA ALA A 17 -4.53 9.98 -6.24
C ALA A 17 -5.20 8.74 -5.64
N LYS A 18 -5.16 8.55 -4.31
CA LYS A 18 -5.88 7.50 -3.58
C LYS A 18 -7.30 7.92 -3.18
N LEU A 19 -7.50 9.18 -2.84
CA LEU A 19 -8.77 9.70 -2.29
C LEU A 19 -9.70 10.28 -3.35
N TYR A 20 -9.17 10.75 -4.49
CA TYR A 20 -9.92 11.48 -5.48
C TYR A 20 -9.81 10.85 -6.87
N ASN A 21 -10.88 10.98 -7.64
CA ASN A 21 -10.92 10.68 -9.06
C ASN A 21 -10.26 11.81 -9.87
N LYS A 22 -10.04 11.55 -11.16
CA LYS A 22 -9.33 12.51 -12.05
C LYS A 22 -10.10 13.82 -12.25
N ASP A 23 -11.41 13.78 -12.08
CA ASP A 23 -12.33 14.92 -12.11
C ASP A 23 -12.36 15.71 -10.77
N GLY A 24 -11.63 15.25 -9.75
CA GLY A 24 -11.61 15.87 -8.43
C GLY A 24 -12.74 15.42 -7.50
N SER A 25 -13.59 14.47 -7.91
CA SER A 25 -14.59 13.88 -7.01
C SER A 25 -13.90 13.02 -5.95
N LYS A 26 -14.47 12.96 -4.73
CA LYS A 26 -14.03 11.97 -3.75
C LYS A 26 -14.41 10.57 -4.25
N ARG A 27 -13.52 9.61 -4.07
CA ARG A 27 -13.85 8.21 -4.32
C ARG A 27 -14.87 7.69 -3.32
N SER A 28 -15.84 6.95 -3.83
CA SER A 28 -16.76 6.15 -3.05
C SER A 28 -16.03 4.97 -2.39
N ASN A 29 -16.63 4.43 -1.33
CA ASN A 29 -16.11 3.23 -0.67
C ASN A 29 -15.94 2.06 -1.66
N PHE A 30 -16.85 1.92 -2.63
CA PHE A 30 -16.76 0.89 -3.65
C PHE A 30 -15.52 1.06 -4.54
N GLU A 31 -15.25 2.28 -5.03
CA GLU A 31 -14.06 2.56 -5.84
C GLU A 31 -12.77 2.36 -5.06
N ILE A 32 -12.77 2.71 -3.76
CA ILE A 32 -11.62 2.45 -2.88
C ILE A 32 -11.38 0.95 -2.74
N ILE A 33 -12.44 0.15 -2.50
CA ILE A 33 -12.34 -1.31 -2.41
C ILE A 33 -11.79 -1.90 -3.71
N GLN A 34 -12.32 -1.48 -4.87
CA GLN A 34 -11.84 -1.95 -6.18
C GLN A 34 -10.37 -1.62 -6.43
N LEU A 35 -9.94 -0.42 -6.07
CA LEU A 35 -8.53 -0.02 -6.16
C LEU A 35 -7.64 -0.89 -5.26
N LEU A 36 -8.07 -1.17 -4.03
CA LEU A 36 -7.33 -2.00 -3.10
C LEU A 36 -7.24 -3.45 -3.58
N LEU A 37 -8.34 -4.02 -4.08
CA LEU A 37 -8.35 -5.36 -4.66
C LEU A 37 -7.42 -5.46 -5.88
N THR A 38 -7.46 -4.45 -6.76
CA THR A 38 -6.55 -4.37 -7.91
C THR A 38 -5.10 -4.33 -7.47
N ARG A 39 -4.79 -3.54 -6.43
CA ARG A 39 -3.44 -3.49 -5.86
C ARG A 39 -3.01 -4.84 -5.31
N CYS A 40 -3.86 -5.54 -4.55
CA CYS A 40 -3.56 -6.88 -4.05
C CYS A 40 -3.27 -7.85 -5.20
N ALA A 41 -4.14 -7.89 -6.22
CA ALA A 41 -3.95 -8.78 -7.37
C ALA A 41 -2.60 -8.56 -8.10
N ILE A 42 -2.19 -7.30 -8.27
CA ILE A 42 -0.88 -6.96 -8.86
C ILE A 42 0.27 -7.45 -7.96
N GLN A 43 0.14 -7.27 -6.64
CA GLN A 43 1.15 -7.72 -5.69
C GLN A 43 1.28 -9.24 -5.68
N ASP A 44 0.15 -9.95 -5.66
CA ASP A 44 0.11 -11.41 -5.70
C ASP A 44 0.77 -11.95 -6.98
N THR A 45 0.43 -11.36 -8.13
CA THR A 45 1.04 -11.71 -9.42
C THR A 45 2.55 -11.48 -9.40
N PHE A 46 3.01 -10.34 -8.86
CA PHE A 46 4.44 -10.05 -8.76
C PHE A 46 5.18 -11.07 -7.87
N ILE A 47 4.59 -11.45 -6.74
CA ILE A 47 5.17 -12.45 -5.82
C ILE A 47 5.29 -13.80 -6.54
N GLN A 48 4.24 -14.22 -7.26
CA GLN A 48 4.21 -15.46 -8.02
C GLN A 48 5.23 -15.47 -9.17
N ASP A 49 5.27 -14.41 -9.97
CA ASP A 49 6.21 -14.27 -11.09
C ASP A 49 7.67 -14.34 -10.63
N ARG A 50 7.95 -13.86 -9.42
CA ARG A 50 9.27 -13.86 -8.82
C ARG A 50 9.56 -15.08 -7.94
N LYS A 51 8.58 -15.98 -7.76
CA LYS A 51 8.66 -17.16 -6.89
C LYS A 51 9.03 -16.80 -5.43
N LEU A 52 8.46 -15.71 -4.93
CA LEU A 52 8.77 -15.15 -3.60
C LEU A 52 7.76 -15.56 -2.52
N GLU A 53 6.89 -16.56 -2.77
CA GLU A 53 5.80 -16.92 -1.86
C GLU A 53 6.32 -17.33 -0.48
N GLY A 54 7.42 -18.09 -0.43
CA GLY A 54 8.07 -18.52 0.81
C GLY A 54 8.65 -17.35 1.60
N GLU A 55 9.52 -16.56 0.95
CA GLU A 55 10.15 -15.38 1.55
C GLU A 55 9.11 -14.36 2.03
N PHE A 56 8.06 -14.14 1.24
CA PHE A 56 6.97 -13.24 1.60
C PHE A 56 6.19 -13.76 2.83
N SER A 57 5.91 -15.06 2.89
CA SER A 57 5.24 -15.68 4.05
C SER A 57 6.07 -15.54 5.32
N GLU A 58 7.38 -15.81 5.25
CA GLU A 58 8.31 -15.66 6.37
C GLU A 58 8.35 -14.21 6.87
N TRP A 59 8.59 -13.27 5.95
CA TRP A 59 8.59 -11.84 6.25
C TRP A 59 7.27 -11.36 6.85
N SER A 60 6.13 -11.82 6.32
CA SER A 60 4.80 -11.47 6.84
C SER A 60 4.60 -11.95 8.28
N ASN A 61 5.07 -13.17 8.60
CA ASN A 61 5.00 -13.71 9.95
C ASN A 61 5.85 -12.90 10.94
N GLU A 62 7.07 -12.51 10.54
CA GLU A 62 7.94 -11.65 11.36
C GLU A 62 7.26 -10.31 11.69
N LYS A 63 6.58 -9.69 10.71
CA LYS A 63 5.84 -8.45 10.91
C LYS A 63 4.64 -8.60 11.83
N LEU A 64 3.91 -9.72 11.74
CA LEU A 64 2.81 -10.00 12.67
C LEU A 64 3.30 -10.15 14.11
N ILE A 65 4.46 -10.77 14.32
CA ILE A 65 5.10 -10.90 15.64
C ILE A 65 5.54 -9.53 16.17
N GLU A 66 6.13 -8.68 15.32
CA GLU A 66 6.53 -7.31 15.68
C GLU A 66 5.34 -6.46 16.14
N VAL A 67 4.23 -6.50 15.39
CA VAL A 67 3.01 -5.76 15.74
C VAL A 67 2.41 -6.25 17.06
N LYS A 68 2.36 -7.57 17.28
CA LYS A 68 1.89 -8.13 18.56
C LYS A 68 2.73 -7.65 19.72
N ARG A 69 4.07 -7.67 19.57
CA ARG A 69 4.99 -7.17 20.60
C ARG A 69 4.77 -5.70 20.94
N ILE A 70 4.54 -4.85 19.93
CA ILE A 70 4.26 -3.43 20.14
C ILE A 70 2.94 -3.21 20.91
N ASN A 71 1.93 -4.05 20.66
CA ASN A 71 0.62 -3.92 21.31
C ASN A 71 0.57 -4.50 22.74
N GLU A 72 1.55 -5.32 23.12
CA GLU A 72 1.68 -5.91 24.46
C GLU A 72 2.54 -5.05 25.43
N ILE A 73 3.14 -3.96 24.93
CA ILE A 73 3.92 -2.96 25.67
C ILE A 73 3.07 -1.69 25.86
#